data_AF-A0A914DSB2-F1
#
_entry.id   AF-A0A914DSB2-F1
#
_cell.length_a   1.000
_cell.length_b   1.000
_cell.length_c   1.000
_cell.angle_alpha   90.00
_cell.angle_beta   90.00
_cell.angle_gamma   90.00
#
_symmetry.space_group_name_H-M   'P 1'
#
loop_
_entity.id
_entity.type
_entity.pdbx_description
1 polymer ?
#
loop_
_entity_poly.entity_id
_entity_poly.type
_entity_poly.pdbx_seq_one_letter_code
_entity_poly.pdbx_strand_id
1 'polypeptide(L)'
;MLMWKHIGWMKNLPYFSSLAKQIEENRNILYTYFDEHINQHKAEIDLDADNEPKDYVEAFLKEQHRRERSGDEAHYFNQTQLINMCFDLWLAGQETISLTIGWTIVYLILNPEVQKKLHKELDEMIGSDRMVEENDKNLLKYTCAVVNEAQRVANIISHNLLHKTSKDVVIDGHFIPKGTSIVPQMSVVMYDDEFYSIHGKEPTTKRRCGQTVGPYPFVCGIRMRRK
;
A
#
# COMPACT_ATOMS: atom_id res chain seq x y z
N MET A 1 -2.40 -6.07 -15.42
CA MET A 1 -2.24 -6.43 -16.86
C MET A 1 -1.30 -7.63 -17.14
N LEU A 2 -0.96 -8.48 -16.16
CA LEU A 2 -0.13 -9.69 -16.37
C LEU A 2 -0.94 -10.98 -16.56
N MET A 3 -2.11 -11.06 -15.92
CA MET A 3 -3.01 -12.22 -15.99
C MET A 3 -3.48 -12.53 -17.41
N TRP A 4 -3.69 -11.51 -18.25
CA TRP A 4 -4.17 -11.66 -19.63
C TRP A 4 -3.11 -12.21 -20.60
N LYS A 5 -1.81 -12.10 -20.27
CA LYS A 5 -0.75 -12.68 -21.10
C LYS A 5 -0.71 -14.20 -21.01
N HIS A 6 -1.08 -14.75 -19.87
CA HIS A 6 -1.10 -16.21 -19.64
C HIS A 6 -2.46 -16.85 -19.93
N ILE A 7 -3.53 -16.04 -19.96
CA ILE A 7 -4.90 -16.53 -20.12
C ILE A 7 -5.65 -15.73 -21.20
N GLY A 8 -4.97 -15.44 -22.32
CA GLY A 8 -5.49 -14.61 -23.41
C GLY A 8 -6.76 -15.16 -24.06
N TRP A 9 -6.97 -16.48 -24.00
CA TRP A 9 -8.15 -17.15 -24.55
C TRP A 9 -9.45 -16.77 -23.82
N MET A 10 -9.39 -16.41 -22.53
CA MET A 10 -10.58 -16.03 -21.76
C MET A 10 -11.25 -14.78 -22.34
N LYS A 11 -10.50 -13.88 -23.00
CA LYS A 11 -11.05 -12.69 -23.65
C LYS A 11 -12.07 -13.00 -24.74
N ASN A 12 -12.05 -14.20 -25.32
CA ASN A 12 -12.97 -14.61 -26.38
C ASN A 12 -14.31 -15.12 -25.82
N LEU A 13 -14.41 -15.29 -24.50
CA LEU A 13 -15.67 -15.65 -23.84
C LEU A 13 -16.55 -14.40 -23.66
N PRO A 14 -17.86 -14.47 -23.96
CA PRO A 14 -18.76 -13.31 -23.94
C PRO A 14 -18.77 -12.50 -22.63
N TYR A 15 -18.65 -13.17 -21.48
CA TYR A 15 -18.60 -12.49 -20.18
C TYR A 15 -17.31 -11.68 -20.00
N PHE A 16 -16.17 -12.29 -20.34
CA PHE A 16 -14.86 -11.66 -20.16
C PHE A 16 -14.57 -10.58 -21.21
N SER A 17 -15.15 -10.68 -22.41
CA SER A 17 -15.06 -9.60 -23.41
C SER A 17 -15.84 -8.36 -22.95
N SER A 18 -17.06 -8.55 -22.41
CA SER A 18 -17.84 -7.48 -21.79
C SER A 18 -17.11 -6.85 -20.60
N LEU A 19 -16.58 -7.67 -19.69
CA LEU A 19 -15.79 -7.22 -18.56
C LEU A 19 -14.53 -6.46 -19.00
N ALA A 20 -13.81 -6.96 -20.01
CA ALA A 20 -12.64 -6.27 -20.55
C ALA A 20 -13.01 -4.89 -21.12
N LYS A 21 -14.16 -4.78 -21.79
CA LYS A 21 -14.67 -3.50 -22.30
C LYS A 21 -14.99 -2.53 -21.16
N GLN A 22 -15.67 -2.99 -20.11
CA GLN A 22 -15.96 -2.18 -18.92
C GLN A 22 -14.69 -1.72 -18.20
N ILE A 23 -13.70 -2.59 -18.05
CA ILE A 23 -12.39 -2.24 -17.47
C ILE A 23 -11.70 -1.16 -18.31
N GLU A 24 -11.75 -1.28 -19.64
CA GLU A 24 -11.19 -0.29 -20.55
C GLU A 24 -11.90 1.06 -20.43
N GLU A 25 -13.23 1.07 -20.43
CA GLU A 25 -14.05 2.27 -20.25
C GLU A 25 -13.74 2.97 -18.91
N ASN A 26 -13.73 2.22 -17.80
CA ASN A 26 -13.40 2.74 -16.48
C ASN A 26 -11.97 3.28 -16.41
N ARG A 27 -11.00 2.58 -17.03
CA ARG A 27 -9.62 3.05 -17.09
C ARG A 27 -9.54 4.38 -17.84
N ASN A 28 -10.23 4.50 -18.98
CA ASN A 28 -10.21 5.72 -19.77
C ASN A 28 -10.82 6.90 -18.99
N ILE A 29 -11.94 6.68 -18.28
CA ILE A 29 -12.54 7.71 -17.42
C ILE A 29 -11.53 8.20 -16.38
N LEU A 30 -10.87 7.27 -15.67
CA LEU A 30 -9.89 7.63 -14.64
C LEU A 30 -8.68 8.34 -15.24
N TYR A 31 -8.16 7.88 -16.37
CA TYR A 31 -6.98 8.47 -17.00
C TYR A 31 -7.27 9.88 -17.51
N THR A 32 -8.44 10.09 -18.11
CA THR A 32 -8.90 11.43 -18.49
C THR A 32 -9.01 12.34 -17.27
N TYR A 33 -9.61 11.86 -16.19
CA TYR A 33 -9.71 12.62 -14.94
C TYR A 33 -8.34 13.05 -14.41
N PHE A 34 -7.36 12.14 -14.34
CA PHE A 34 -6.00 12.49 -13.91
C PHE A 34 -5.32 13.47 -14.87
N ASP A 35 -5.45 13.26 -16.18
CA ASP A 35 -4.84 14.15 -17.17
C ASP A 35 -5.39 15.57 -17.08
N GLU A 36 -6.71 15.72 -16.95
CA GLU A 36 -7.36 17.02 -16.77
C GLU A 36 -6.85 17.75 -15.52
N HIS A 37 -6.75 17.05 -14.38
CA HIS A 37 -6.27 17.65 -13.12
C HIS A 37 -4.78 17.98 -13.18
N ILE A 38 -3.97 17.13 -13.81
CA ILE A 38 -2.54 17.42 -14.04
C ILE A 38 -2.40 18.69 -14.89
N ASN A 39 -3.20 18.84 -15.95
CA ASN A 39 -3.12 20.01 -16.83
C ASN A 39 -3.59 21.30 -16.14
N GLN A 40 -4.62 21.23 -15.29
CA GLN A 40 -5.01 22.36 -14.44
C GLN A 40 -3.88 22.75 -13.50
N HIS A 41 -3.26 21.78 -12.82
CA HIS A 41 -2.20 22.03 -11.87
C HIS A 41 -0.94 22.61 -12.55
N LYS A 42 -0.58 22.12 -13.75
CA LYS A 42 0.50 22.68 -14.58
C LYS A 42 0.34 24.18 -14.86
N ALA A 43 -0.90 24.68 -14.96
CA ALA A 43 -1.14 26.09 -15.23
C ALA A 43 -0.81 27.00 -14.02
N GLU A 44 -0.71 26.42 -12.82
CA GLU A 44 -0.50 27.14 -11.56
C GLU A 44 0.94 27.00 -11.02
N ILE A 45 1.70 26.01 -11.52
CA ILE A 45 3.05 25.71 -11.03
C ILE A 45 4.07 26.67 -11.62
N ASP A 46 4.87 27.28 -10.74
CA ASP A 46 6.15 27.87 -11.11
C ASP A 46 7.25 26.79 -11.07
N LEU A 47 7.69 26.37 -12.26
CA LEU A 47 8.72 25.33 -12.42
C LEU A 47 10.13 25.82 -12.04
N ASP A 48 10.33 27.13 -11.95
CA ASP A 48 11.63 27.75 -11.64
C ASP A 48 11.75 28.19 -10.18
N ALA A 49 10.65 28.15 -9.43
CA ALA A 49 10.65 28.44 -8.01
C ALA A 49 11.48 27.40 -7.22
N ASP A 50 12.44 27.89 -6.44
CA ASP A 50 13.27 27.11 -5.51
C ASP A 50 12.54 26.87 -4.17
N ASN A 51 11.29 26.45 -4.25
CA ASN A 51 10.48 26.07 -3.10
C ASN A 51 10.20 24.56 -3.11
N GLU A 52 9.99 24.01 -1.91
CA GLU A 52 9.60 22.61 -1.74
C GLU A 52 8.28 22.36 -2.49
N PRO A 53 8.21 21.29 -3.32
CA PRO A 53 6.98 20.95 -4.02
C PRO A 53 5.84 20.66 -3.04
N LYS A 54 4.64 21.17 -3.33
CA LYS A 54 3.47 20.99 -2.45
C LYS A 54 2.88 19.59 -2.56
N ASP A 55 3.04 18.95 -3.72
CA ASP A 55 2.54 17.61 -3.98
C ASP A 55 3.44 16.85 -4.96
N TYR A 56 3.05 15.59 -5.21
CA TYR A 56 3.77 14.69 -6.08
C TYR A 56 3.82 15.16 -7.54
N VAL A 57 2.75 15.80 -8.04
CA VAL A 57 2.66 16.25 -9.43
C VAL A 57 3.63 17.40 -9.65
N GLU A 58 3.65 18.38 -8.75
CA GLU A 58 4.62 19.48 -8.78
C GLU A 58 6.06 18.95 -8.69
N ALA A 59 6.32 18.00 -7.77
CA ALA A 59 7.65 17.41 -7.63
C ALA A 59 8.12 16.70 -8.91
N PHE A 60 7.23 15.96 -9.55
CA PHE A 60 7.51 15.27 -10.81
C PHE A 60 7.81 16.25 -11.94
N LEU A 61 7.01 17.31 -12.07
CA LEU A 61 7.16 18.31 -13.14
C LEU A 61 8.41 19.17 -12.97
N LYS A 62 8.75 19.56 -11.74
CA LYS A 62 10.01 20.26 -11.44
C LYS A 62 11.23 19.40 -11.79
N GLU A 63 11.21 18.11 -11.43
CA GLU A 63 12.28 17.19 -11.79
C GLU A 63 12.36 16.94 -13.30
N GLN A 64 11.22 16.85 -13.99
CA GLN A 64 11.16 16.77 -15.45
C GLN A 64 11.85 17.98 -16.09
N HIS A 65 11.44 19.19 -15.70
CA HIS A 65 12.00 20.46 -16.19
C HIS A 65 13.51 20.59 -15.92
N ARG A 66 13.96 20.20 -14.72
CA ARG A 66 15.39 20.19 -14.36
C ARG A 66 16.20 19.27 -15.28
N ARG A 67 15.66 18.09 -15.63
CA ARG A 67 16.33 17.13 -16.51
C ARG A 67 16.41 17.61 -17.95
N GLU A 68 15.32 18.14 -18.47
CA GLU A 68 15.25 18.74 -19.81
C GLU A 68 16.30 19.84 -19.97
N ARG A 69 16.47 20.70 -18.95
CA ARG A 69 17.53 21.73 -18.93
C ARG A 69 18.95 21.18 -18.88
N SER A 70 19.15 20.02 -18.25
CA SER A 70 20.47 19.38 -18.15
C SER A 70 20.87 18.56 -19.39
N GLY A 71 19.98 18.44 -20.38
CA GLY A 71 20.22 17.63 -21.58
C GLY A 71 20.16 16.12 -21.32
N ASP A 72 19.48 15.67 -20.26
CA ASP A 72 19.23 14.24 -20.01
C ASP A 72 18.16 13.72 -20.98
N GLU A 73 18.58 12.99 -22.01
CA GLU A 73 17.68 12.40 -23.03
C GLU A 73 16.96 11.13 -22.55
N ALA A 74 17.09 10.73 -21.28
CA ALA A 74 16.40 9.57 -20.79
C ALA A 74 14.86 9.78 -20.90
N HIS A 75 14.17 8.91 -21.64
CA HIS A 75 12.70 8.97 -21.88
C HIS A 75 11.82 8.72 -20.62
N TYR A 76 12.39 8.87 -19.43
CA TYR A 76 11.68 8.87 -18.15
C TYR A 76 11.16 10.29 -17.88
N PHE A 77 10.12 10.42 -17.06
CA PHE A 77 9.43 11.69 -16.76
C PHE A 77 8.61 12.25 -17.92
N ASN A 78 7.71 11.43 -18.49
CA ASN A 78 6.73 11.87 -19.49
C ASN A 78 5.29 11.90 -18.95
N GLN A 79 4.37 12.51 -19.69
CA GLN A 79 2.97 12.66 -19.30
C GLN A 79 2.29 11.32 -18.98
N THR A 80 2.50 10.32 -19.83
CA THR A 80 1.92 8.98 -19.62
C THR A 80 2.43 8.36 -18.32
N GLN A 81 3.71 8.52 -18.00
CA GLN A 81 4.27 8.07 -16.75
C GLN A 81 3.65 8.80 -15.55
N LEU A 82 3.49 10.13 -15.64
CA LEU A 82 2.86 10.93 -14.58
C LEU A 82 1.42 10.46 -14.30
N ILE A 83 0.60 10.28 -15.34
CA ILE A 83 -0.77 9.77 -15.21
C ILE A 83 -0.77 8.38 -14.55
N ASN A 84 0.08 7.47 -15.03
CA ASN A 84 0.19 6.12 -14.46
C ASN A 84 0.59 6.15 -12.99
N MET A 85 1.53 7.03 -12.60
CA MET A 85 1.96 7.16 -11.22
C MET A 85 0.87 7.74 -10.32
N CYS A 86 0.12 8.75 -10.78
CA CYS A 86 -1.04 9.28 -10.06
C CYS A 86 -2.12 8.20 -9.85
N PHE A 87 -2.41 7.42 -10.89
CA PHE A 87 -3.33 6.29 -10.79
C PHE A 87 -2.82 5.23 -9.79
N ASP A 88 -1.55 4.84 -9.86
CA ASP A 88 -0.96 3.86 -8.95
C ASP A 88 -1.00 4.34 -7.48
N LEU A 89 -0.67 5.61 -7.22
CA LEU A 89 -0.75 6.22 -5.89
C LEU A 89 -2.18 6.23 -5.34
N TRP A 90 -3.14 6.66 -6.17
CA TRP A 90 -4.55 6.69 -5.80
C TRP A 90 -5.09 5.28 -5.51
N LEU A 91 -4.86 4.33 -6.41
CA LEU A 91 -5.31 2.95 -6.28
C LEU A 91 -4.71 2.28 -5.04
N ALA A 92 -3.40 2.44 -4.83
CA ALA A 92 -2.71 1.84 -3.69
C ALA A 92 -3.15 2.46 -2.36
N GLY A 93 -3.39 3.77 -2.32
CA GLY A 93 -3.73 4.50 -1.09
C GLY A 93 -5.20 4.44 -0.71
N GLN A 94 -6.12 4.47 -1.68
CA GLN A 94 -7.55 4.65 -1.37
C GLN A 94 -8.20 3.36 -0.86
N GLU A 95 -8.16 2.28 -1.65
CA GLU A 95 -8.85 1.03 -1.31
C GLU A 95 -8.27 0.37 -0.05
N THR A 96 -6.94 0.30 0.03
CA THR A 96 -6.27 -0.40 1.15
C THR A 96 -6.51 0.26 2.50
N ILE A 97 -6.47 1.59 2.56
CA ILE A 97 -6.74 2.36 3.79
C ILE A 97 -8.22 2.23 4.17
N SER A 98 -9.12 2.39 3.20
CA SER A 98 -10.58 2.33 3.46
C SER A 98 -10.99 0.97 4.02
N LEU A 99 -10.49 -0.12 3.42
CA LEU A 99 -10.75 -1.48 3.91
C LEU A 99 -10.15 -1.70 5.30
N THR A 100 -8.93 -1.22 5.55
CA THR A 100 -8.28 -1.36 6.87
C THR A 100 -9.09 -0.64 7.96
N ILE A 101 -9.51 0.60 7.72
CA ILE A 101 -10.32 1.36 8.68
C ILE A 101 -11.67 0.66 8.90
N GLY A 102 -12.32 0.22 7.83
CA GLY A 102 -13.59 -0.51 7.91
C GLY A 102 -13.50 -1.76 8.79
N TRP A 103 -12.49 -2.60 8.57
CA TRP A 103 -12.26 -3.78 9.40
C TRP A 103 -11.89 -3.44 10.84
N THR A 104 -11.09 -2.39 11.06
CA THR A 104 -10.75 -1.93 12.41
C THR A 104 -12.01 -1.58 13.19
N ILE A 105 -12.93 -0.83 12.58
CA ILE A 105 -14.22 -0.47 13.20
C ILE A 105 -15.04 -1.73 13.50
N VAL A 106 -15.13 -2.67 12.56
CA VAL A 106 -15.83 -3.94 12.76
C VAL A 106 -15.26 -4.69 13.98
N TYR A 107 -13.94 -4.80 14.11
CA TYR A 107 -13.32 -5.48 15.25
C TYR A 107 -13.54 -4.75 16.57
N LEU A 108 -13.57 -3.42 16.58
CA LEU A 108 -13.89 -2.64 17.78
C LEU A 108 -15.33 -2.86 18.23
N ILE A 109 -16.29 -2.86 17.30
CA ILE A 109 -17.71 -3.15 17.58
C ILE A 109 -17.88 -4.55 18.18
N LEU A 110 -17.16 -5.53 17.63
CA LEU A 110 -17.22 -6.93 18.09
C LEU A 110 -16.48 -7.15 19.42
N ASN A 111 -15.61 -6.22 19.84
CA ASN A 111 -14.82 -6.32 21.07
C ASN A 111 -14.93 -5.04 21.92
N PRO A 112 -16.08 -4.78 22.56
CA PRO A 112 -16.32 -3.53 23.31
C PRO A 112 -15.30 -3.26 24.41
N GLU A 113 -14.74 -4.30 25.04
CA GLU A 113 -13.70 -4.13 26.07
C GLU A 113 -12.38 -3.59 25.49
N VAL A 114 -12.01 -4.00 24.27
CA VAL A 114 -10.86 -3.44 23.55
C VAL A 114 -11.11 -1.98 23.22
N GLN A 115 -12.32 -1.64 22.75
CA GLN A 115 -12.71 -0.27 22.45
C GLN A 115 -12.68 0.62 23.70
N LYS A 116 -13.23 0.17 24.84
CA LYS A 116 -13.19 0.91 26.11
C LYS A 116 -11.75 1.19 26.55
N LYS A 117 -10.86 0.20 26.44
CA LYS A 117 -9.45 0.35 26.81
C LYS A 117 -8.70 1.30 25.87
N LEU A 118 -9.03 1.29 24.58
CA LEU A 118 -8.50 2.23 23.59
C LEU A 118 -8.94 3.67 23.91
N HIS A 119 -10.23 3.89 24.17
CA HIS A 119 -10.74 5.20 24.56
C HIS A 119 -10.10 5.70 25.86
N LYS A 120 -9.94 4.82 26.85
CA LYS A 120 -9.26 5.16 28.10
C LYS A 120 -7.81 5.61 27.86
N GLU A 121 -7.06 4.94 26.99
CA GLU A 121 -5.69 5.37 26.63
C GLU A 121 -5.70 6.77 25.99
N LEU A 122 -6.64 7.03 25.08
CA LEU A 122 -6.78 8.35 24.45
C LEU A 122 -7.09 9.44 25.48
N ASP A 123 -8.05 9.18 26.38
CA ASP A 123 -8.44 10.13 27.42
C ASP A 123 -7.29 10.42 28.41
N GLU A 124 -6.50 9.40 28.76
CA GLU A 124 -5.38 9.53 29.70
C GLU A 124 -4.15 10.22 29.08
N MET A 125 -3.83 9.93 27.82
CA MET A 125 -2.59 10.41 27.19
C MET A 125 -2.77 11.72 26.42
N ILE A 126 -3.96 11.96 25.86
CA ILE A 126 -4.25 13.13 25.00
C ILE A 126 -5.25 14.06 25.67
N GLY A 127 -6.27 13.50 26.33
CA GLY A 127 -7.41 14.26 26.85
C GLY A 127 -8.35 14.74 25.74
N SER A 128 -9.20 15.71 26.07
CA SER A 128 -10.24 16.23 25.15
C SER A 128 -9.94 17.64 24.62
N ASP A 129 -8.82 18.25 25.01
CA ASP A 129 -8.53 19.66 24.73
C ASP A 129 -7.91 19.90 23.34
N ARG A 130 -7.46 18.83 22.66
CA ARG A 130 -6.84 18.91 21.33
C ARG A 130 -7.06 17.65 20.50
N MET A 131 -6.79 17.76 19.20
CA MET A 131 -6.77 16.63 18.28
C MET A 131 -5.49 15.79 18.44
N VAL A 132 -5.57 14.52 18.03
CA VAL A 132 -4.43 13.61 17.96
C VAL A 132 -3.46 14.06 16.86
N GLU A 133 -2.17 14.02 17.15
CA GLU A 133 -1.08 14.38 16.24
C GLU A 133 -0.13 13.19 16.03
N GLU A 134 0.69 13.20 14.96
CA GLU A 134 1.61 12.08 14.67
C GLU A 134 2.63 11.85 15.80
N ASN A 135 3.03 12.91 16.51
CA ASN A 135 3.96 12.82 17.64
C ASN A 135 3.41 12.01 18.82
N ASP A 136 2.08 11.86 18.91
CA ASP A 136 1.41 11.11 19.98
C ASP A 136 1.53 9.59 19.81
N LYS A 137 1.94 9.11 18.62
CA LYS A 137 2.02 7.69 18.30
C LYS A 137 2.80 6.85 19.30
N ASN A 138 3.88 7.41 19.87
CA ASN A 138 4.70 6.72 20.87
C ASN A 138 4.03 6.65 22.25
N LEU A 139 3.07 7.55 22.52
CA LEU A 139 2.24 7.56 23.72
C LEU A 139 1.08 6.57 23.61
N LEU A 140 0.50 6.46 22.41
CA LEU A 140 -0.68 5.63 22.09
C LEU A 140 -0.33 4.19 21.73
N LYS A 141 0.37 3.49 22.63
CA LYS A 141 0.93 2.15 22.38
C LYS A 141 -0.16 1.10 22.18
N TYR A 142 -1.22 1.15 22.98
CA TYR A 142 -2.33 0.20 22.90
C TYR A 142 -3.16 0.44 21.64
N THR A 143 -3.42 1.70 21.30
CA THR A 143 -4.08 2.09 20.04
C THR A 143 -3.29 1.58 18.84
N CYS A 144 -1.96 1.77 18.83
CA CYS A 144 -1.09 1.22 17.78
C CYS A 144 -1.16 -0.32 17.74
N ALA A 145 -1.20 -0.99 18.89
CA ALA A 145 -1.34 -2.45 18.94
C ALA A 145 -2.69 -2.92 18.36
N VAL A 146 -3.78 -2.20 18.64
CA VAL A 146 -5.11 -2.48 18.08
C VAL A 146 -5.11 -2.33 16.56
N VAL A 147 -4.54 -1.25 16.02
CA VAL A 147 -4.44 -1.04 14.57
C VAL A 147 -3.61 -2.14 13.91
N ASN A 148 -2.45 -2.49 14.49
CA ASN A 148 -1.60 -3.56 13.98
C ASN A 148 -2.33 -4.92 13.99
N GLU A 149 -3.07 -5.21 15.05
CA GLU A 149 -3.85 -6.44 15.15
C GLU A 149 -5.02 -6.46 14.16
N ALA A 150 -5.72 -5.34 13.99
CA ALA A 150 -6.78 -5.22 12.99
C ALA A 150 -6.24 -5.48 11.57
N GLN A 151 -5.07 -4.91 11.23
CA GLN A 151 -4.39 -5.20 9.96
C GLN A 151 -4.01 -6.68 9.84
N ARG A 152 -3.56 -7.31 10.93
CA ARG A 152 -3.20 -8.73 10.95
C ARG A 152 -4.39 -9.64 10.69
N VAL A 153 -5.48 -9.43 11.42
CA VAL A 153 -6.66 -10.31 11.37
C VAL A 153 -7.49 -10.04 10.13
N ALA A 154 -7.61 -8.78 9.68
CA ALA A 154 -8.31 -8.44 8.44
C ALA A 154 -7.60 -9.01 7.22
N ASN A 155 -6.26 -8.98 7.23
CA ASN A 155 -5.39 -9.49 6.17
C ASN A 155 -5.92 -9.20 4.75
N ILE A 156 -6.21 -7.91 4.51
CA ILE A 156 -6.91 -7.44 3.30
C ILE A 156 -6.17 -7.77 2.00
N ILE A 157 -4.87 -8.09 2.09
CA ILE A 157 -4.02 -8.57 1.00
C ILE A 157 -3.39 -9.90 1.44
N SER A 158 -4.19 -10.98 1.41
CA SER A 158 -3.76 -12.32 1.83
C SER A 158 -2.66 -12.92 0.95
N HIS A 159 -2.64 -12.53 -0.33
CA HIS A 159 -1.59 -12.83 -1.30
C HIS A 159 -0.96 -11.50 -1.71
N ASN A 160 0.34 -11.37 -1.51
CA ASN A 160 1.06 -10.16 -1.87
C ASN A 160 1.16 -10.00 -3.39
N LEU A 161 1.69 -8.88 -3.84
CA LEU A 161 1.91 -8.61 -5.26
C LEU A 161 2.83 -9.66 -5.90
N LEU A 162 2.61 -9.91 -7.19
CA LEU A 162 3.46 -10.80 -7.97
C LEU A 162 4.91 -10.26 -8.02
N HIS A 163 5.85 -11.08 -7.59
CA HIS A 163 7.28 -10.88 -7.77
C HIS A 163 7.81 -11.77 -8.89
N LYS A 164 9.02 -11.45 -9.39
CA LYS A 164 9.73 -12.28 -10.37
C LYS A 164 11.21 -12.30 -10.02
N THR A 165 11.84 -13.48 -10.02
CA THR A 165 13.26 -13.61 -9.72
C THR A 165 14.11 -12.96 -10.82
N SER A 166 15.01 -12.05 -10.43
CA SER A 166 15.90 -11.35 -11.37
C SER A 166 17.15 -12.17 -11.75
N LYS A 167 17.48 -13.17 -10.92
CA LYS A 167 18.56 -14.15 -11.09
C LYS A 167 18.15 -15.47 -10.41
N ASP A 168 18.93 -16.51 -10.63
CA ASP A 168 18.77 -17.78 -9.92
C ASP A 168 18.97 -17.54 -8.42
N VAL A 169 18.11 -18.13 -7.59
CA VAL A 169 18.16 -17.99 -6.13
C VAL A 169 17.89 -19.33 -5.46
N VAL A 170 18.45 -19.53 -4.27
CA VAL A 170 18.12 -20.67 -3.41
C VAL A 170 17.41 -20.12 -2.18
N ILE A 171 16.18 -20.59 -1.93
CA ILE A 171 15.38 -20.20 -0.77
C ILE A 171 15.08 -21.47 0.03
N ASP A 172 15.49 -21.50 1.30
CA ASP A 172 15.29 -22.65 2.18
C ASP A 172 15.76 -23.98 1.56
N GLY A 173 16.95 -23.98 0.94
CA GLY A 173 17.52 -25.14 0.24
C GLY A 173 16.90 -25.44 -1.13
N HIS A 174 15.84 -24.75 -1.55
CA HIS A 174 15.18 -24.97 -2.84
C HIS A 174 15.74 -24.05 -3.92
N PHE A 175 16.20 -24.62 -5.02
CA PHE A 175 16.65 -23.85 -6.19
C PHE A 175 15.47 -23.29 -6.98
N ILE A 176 15.47 -21.98 -7.20
CA ILE A 176 14.45 -21.24 -7.94
C ILE A 176 15.14 -20.53 -9.12
N PRO A 177 14.84 -20.92 -10.36
CA PRO A 177 15.43 -20.30 -11.55
C PRO A 177 15.09 -18.82 -11.68
N LYS A 178 15.94 -18.08 -12.38
CA LYS A 178 15.70 -16.73 -12.88
C LYS A 178 14.42 -16.69 -13.72
N GLY A 179 13.62 -15.66 -13.53
CA GLY A 179 12.38 -15.44 -14.25
C GLY A 179 11.18 -16.20 -13.67
N THR A 180 11.34 -16.90 -12.55
CA THR A 180 10.23 -17.53 -11.82
C THR A 180 9.34 -16.47 -11.19
N SER A 181 8.04 -16.54 -11.45
CA SER A 181 7.02 -15.71 -10.79
C SER A 181 6.72 -16.24 -9.39
N ILE A 182 6.71 -15.37 -8.39
CA ILE A 182 6.49 -15.73 -6.98
C ILE A 182 5.36 -14.86 -6.44
N VAL A 183 4.39 -15.47 -5.76
CA VAL A 183 3.34 -14.76 -5.01
C VAL A 183 3.50 -15.12 -3.54
N PRO A 184 4.03 -14.21 -2.71
CA PRO A 184 4.11 -14.43 -1.26
C PRO A 184 2.71 -14.54 -0.67
N GLN A 185 2.44 -15.62 0.06
CA GLN A 185 1.18 -15.80 0.77
C GLN A 185 1.30 -15.24 2.19
N MET A 186 0.86 -14.00 2.38
CA MET A 186 0.94 -13.29 3.67
C MET A 186 0.09 -13.97 4.74
N SER A 187 -1.04 -14.58 4.37
CA SER A 187 -1.93 -15.25 5.33
C SER A 187 -1.25 -16.33 6.15
N VAL A 188 -0.30 -17.07 5.58
CA VAL A 188 0.40 -18.14 6.30
C VAL A 188 1.20 -17.57 7.47
N VAL A 189 1.91 -16.47 7.25
CA VAL A 189 2.71 -15.82 8.29
C VAL A 189 1.80 -15.14 9.31
N MET A 190 0.72 -14.50 8.86
CA MET A 190 -0.15 -13.70 9.70
C MET A 190 -1.05 -14.53 10.62
N TYR A 191 -1.29 -15.80 10.32
CA TYR A 191 -2.06 -16.75 11.14
C TYR A 191 -1.22 -17.91 11.68
N ASP A 192 0.10 -17.81 11.64
CA ASP A 192 0.98 -18.85 12.18
C ASP A 192 0.88 -18.92 13.71
N ASP A 193 0.47 -20.08 14.23
CA ASP A 193 0.27 -20.37 15.65
C ASP A 193 1.57 -20.32 16.47
N GLU A 194 2.73 -20.46 15.82
CA GLU A 194 4.03 -20.29 16.46
C GLU A 194 4.25 -18.83 16.87
N PHE A 195 3.82 -17.88 16.04
CA PHE A 195 4.04 -16.44 16.24
C PHE A 195 2.86 -15.74 16.90
N TYR A 196 1.63 -16.20 16.63
CA TYR A 196 0.40 -15.60 17.12
C TYR A 196 -0.44 -16.64 17.86
N SER A 197 -1.04 -16.28 19.01
CA SER A 197 -2.03 -17.16 19.64
C SER A 197 -3.42 -16.90 19.08
N ILE A 198 -3.97 -17.87 18.34
CA ILE A 198 -5.33 -17.86 17.77
C ILE A 198 -6.50 -17.77 18.77
N HIS A 199 -6.24 -17.68 20.08
CA HIS A 199 -7.28 -17.77 21.12
C HIS A 199 -7.26 -16.66 22.20
N GLY A 200 -6.47 -15.60 22.04
CA GLY A 200 -6.46 -14.49 22.99
C GLY A 200 -7.45 -13.39 22.60
N LYS A 201 -8.36 -13.00 23.50
CA LYS A 201 -9.17 -11.76 23.39
C LYS A 201 -8.32 -10.48 23.47
N GLU A 202 -7.00 -10.60 23.47
CA GLU A 202 -6.04 -9.51 23.59
C GLU A 202 -4.98 -9.62 22.48
N PRO A 203 -4.62 -8.49 21.83
CA PRO A 203 -3.57 -8.44 20.82
C PRO A 203 -2.22 -8.79 21.46
N THR A 204 -1.80 -10.05 21.37
CA THR A 204 -0.52 -10.50 21.91
C THR A 204 0.30 -11.21 20.83
N THR A 205 1.43 -10.63 20.49
CA THR A 205 2.50 -11.29 19.73
C THR A 205 3.30 -12.16 20.69
N LYS A 206 3.53 -13.43 20.35
CA LYS A 206 4.40 -14.29 21.17
C LYS A 206 5.85 -13.82 20.98
N ARG A 207 6.49 -13.36 22.06
CA ARG A 207 7.93 -13.03 22.04
C ARG A 207 8.75 -14.32 22.03
N ARG A 208 9.30 -14.70 20.87
CA ARG A 208 10.42 -15.67 20.81
C ARG A 208 11.72 -14.89 20.63
N CYS A 209 12.57 -14.95 21.65
CA CYS A 209 14.02 -14.69 21.58
C CYS A 209 14.47 -13.45 20.78
N GLY A 210 14.27 -12.24 21.32
CA GLY A 210 15.05 -11.04 20.95
C GLY A 210 14.87 -10.48 19.52
N GLN A 211 14.14 -11.16 18.63
CA GLN A 211 13.77 -10.66 17.31
C GLN A 211 12.24 -10.66 17.23
N THR A 212 11.64 -9.48 17.39
CA THR A 212 10.28 -9.28 16.89
C THR A 212 10.31 -9.50 15.38
N VAL A 213 9.73 -10.59 14.89
CA VAL A 213 9.25 -10.64 13.51
C VAL A 213 8.24 -9.50 13.45
N GLY A 214 8.66 -8.36 12.92
CA GLY A 214 7.83 -7.16 12.95
C GLY A 214 6.50 -7.48 12.27
N PRO A 215 5.37 -7.02 12.83
CA PRO A 215 4.09 -7.09 12.14
C PRO A 215 4.19 -6.11 10.97
N TYR A 216 4.80 -6.55 9.87
CA TYR A 216 4.81 -5.79 8.64
C TYR A 216 3.71 -6.38 7.77
N PRO A 217 2.45 -5.91 7.91
CA PRO A 217 1.39 -6.25 6.97
C PRO A 217 1.70 -5.76 5.55
N PHE A 218 2.75 -4.96 5.39
CA PHE A 218 3.25 -4.47 4.13
C PHE A 218 4.51 -5.22 3.67
N VAL A 219 4.71 -5.29 2.34
CA VAL A 219 5.81 -5.98 1.63
C VAL A 219 7.21 -5.77 2.23
N CYS A 220 7.85 -6.81 2.77
CA CYS A 220 9.28 -6.72 3.13
C CYS A 220 10.20 -6.84 1.90
N GLY A 221 11.28 -6.03 1.80
CA GLY A 221 12.34 -6.21 0.80
C GLY A 221 12.71 -4.95 -0.01
N ILE A 222 13.38 -5.15 -1.16
CA ILE A 222 13.91 -4.07 -2.03
C ILE A 222 12.84 -3.05 -2.44
N ARG A 223 11.57 -3.47 -2.51
CA ARG A 223 10.44 -2.60 -2.86
C ARG A 223 10.06 -1.60 -1.75
N MET A 224 10.54 -1.81 -0.52
CA MET A 224 10.43 -0.87 0.61
C MET A 224 11.74 -0.26 1.07
N ARG A 225 12.90 -0.82 0.67
CA ARG A 225 14.19 -0.21 1.00
C ARG A 225 14.46 1.00 0.12
N ARG A 226 13.85 2.13 0.44
CA ARG A 226 14.38 3.46 0.17
C ARG A 226 14.13 4.39 1.37
N LYS A 227 15.25 4.67 2.03
CA LYS A 227 15.54 5.61 3.13
C LYS A 227 14.90 5.30 4.47
#